data_AF-A0A957BWL2-F1
#
_entry.id   AF-A0A957BWL2-F1
#
_cell.length_a   1.000
_cell.length_b   1.000
_cell.length_c   1.000
_cell.angle_alpha   90.00
_cell.angle_beta   90.00
_cell.angle_gamma   90.00
#
_symmetry.space_group_name_H-M   'P 1'
#
loop_
_entity.id
_entity.type
_entity.pdbx_description
1 polymer ?
#
loop_
_entity_poly.entity_id
_entity_poly.type
_entity_poly.pdbx_seq_one_letter_code
_entity_poly.pdbx_strand_id
1 'polypeptide(L)'
;MLDFNPYGKKTILSVDGGGMRGIIPIAMLAELEAMTGKPAYELFDMVAGTSTGAIIAGGLALHLSAHEILEQIYKSRLPGA
;
A
#
# COMPACT_ATOMS: atom_id res chain seq x y z
N MET A 1 -4.34 -18.68 -3.18
CA MET A 1 -3.52 -17.45 -3.27
C MET A 1 -3.80 -16.84 -4.63
N LEU A 2 -4.21 -15.58 -4.68
CA LEU A 2 -4.55 -14.87 -5.92
C LEU A 2 -3.29 -14.64 -6.76
N ASP A 3 -3.33 -15.02 -8.04
CA ASP A 3 -2.32 -14.58 -9.01
C ASP A 3 -2.71 -13.19 -9.53
N PHE A 4 -2.01 -12.16 -9.02
CA PHE A 4 -2.27 -10.76 -9.34
C PHE A 4 -1.96 -10.39 -10.79
N ASN A 5 -1.01 -11.09 -11.43
CA ASN A 5 -0.50 -10.74 -12.75
C ASN A 5 -0.14 -12.00 -13.56
N PRO A 6 -1.14 -12.82 -13.93
CA PRO A 6 -0.91 -14.11 -14.60
C PRO A 6 -0.27 -13.98 -15.99
N TYR A 7 -0.23 -12.78 -16.56
CA TYR A 7 0.31 -12.51 -17.89
C TYR A 7 1.66 -11.80 -17.86
N GLY A 8 2.22 -11.52 -16.67
CA GLY A 8 3.51 -10.84 -16.52
C GLY A 8 3.57 -9.44 -17.15
N LYS A 9 2.46 -8.70 -17.13
CA LYS A 9 2.42 -7.32 -17.65
C LYS A 9 3.10 -6.36 -16.69
N LYS A 10 3.58 -5.23 -17.20
CA LYS A 10 4.03 -4.13 -16.33
C LYS A 10 2.85 -3.53 -15.59
N THR A 11 2.98 -3.38 -14.28
CA THR A 11 1.91 -2.88 -13.40
C THR A 11 2.38 -1.66 -12.61
N ILE A 12 1.51 -0.66 -12.51
CA ILE A 12 1.79 0.60 -11.82
C ILE A 12 0.69 0.83 -10.78
N LEU A 13 1.10 1.10 -9.55
CA LEU A 13 0.20 1.53 -8.47
C LEU A 13 0.24 3.06 -8.37
N SER A 14 -0.94 3.69 -8.45
CA SER A 14 -1.10 5.12 -8.21
C SER A 14 -1.97 5.34 -6.98
N VAL A 15 -1.49 6.13 -6.03
CA VAL A 15 -2.20 6.44 -4.79
C VAL A 15 -2.44 7.95 -4.67
N ASP A 16 -3.70 8.34 -4.70
CA ASP A 16 -4.09 9.74 -4.54
C ASP A 16 -3.78 10.27 -3.13
N GLY A 17 -3.62 11.59 -3.03
CA GLY A 17 -3.56 12.27 -1.74
C GLY A 17 -4.93 12.31 -1.05
N GLY A 18 -4.95 12.34 0.28
CA GLY A 18 -6.23 12.32 1.01
C GLY A 18 -6.18 12.70 2.49
N GLY A 19 -5.01 13.09 3.03
CA GLY A 19 -4.84 13.29 4.47
C GLY A 19 -5.09 11.97 5.22
N MET A 20 -5.86 12.02 6.32
CA MET A 20 -6.23 10.82 7.07
C MET A 20 -6.98 9.77 6.23
N ARG A 21 -7.63 10.15 5.13
CA ARG A 21 -8.33 9.21 4.24
C ARG A 21 -7.39 8.27 3.48
N GLY A 22 -6.08 8.51 3.51
CA GLY A 22 -5.09 7.55 3.03
C GLY A 22 -5.14 6.19 3.74
N ILE A 23 -5.84 6.09 4.89
CA ILE A 23 -6.17 4.82 5.54
C ILE A 23 -6.98 3.87 4.63
N ILE A 24 -7.79 4.42 3.72
CA ILE A 24 -8.63 3.64 2.81
C ILE A 24 -7.76 2.88 1.79
N PRO A 25 -6.94 3.53 0.94
CA PRO A 25 -6.12 2.81 -0.02
C PRO A 25 -5.08 1.90 0.65
N ILE A 26 -4.51 2.27 1.80
CA ILE A 26 -3.55 1.38 2.47
C ILE A 26 -4.22 0.13 3.06
N ALA A 27 -5.44 0.23 3.58
CA ALA A 27 -6.20 -0.93 4.05
C ALA A 27 -6.59 -1.85 2.87
N MET A 28 -6.96 -1.28 1.72
CA MET A 28 -7.19 -2.06 0.50
C MET A 28 -5.93 -2.78 0.03
N LEU A 29 -4.77 -2.13 0.10
CA LEU A 29 -3.49 -2.76 -0.24
C LEU A 29 -3.14 -3.88 0.75
N ALA A 30 -3.38 -3.71 2.05
CA ALA A 30 -3.15 -4.75 3.04
C ALA A 30 -4.02 -6.00 2.79
N GLU A 31 -5.28 -5.80 2.37
CA GLU A 31 -6.13 -6.92 1.95
C GLU A 31 -5.61 -7.58 0.66
N LEU A 32 -5.15 -6.79 -0.31
CA LEU A 32 -4.53 -7.33 -1.53
C LEU A 32 -3.28 -8.16 -1.20
N GLU A 33 -2.45 -7.71 -0.26
CA GLU A 33 -1.33 -8.48 0.25
C GLU A 33 -1.80 -9.80 0.86
N ALA A 34 -2.88 -9.82 1.66
CA ALA A 34 -3.43 -11.05 2.22
C ALA A 34 -3.94 -12.03 1.14
N MET A 35 -4.63 -11.52 0.12
CA MET A 35 -5.19 -12.33 -0.97
C MET A 35 -4.09 -12.96 -1.85
N THR A 36 -3.05 -12.19 -2.14
CA THR A 36 -1.92 -12.60 -2.99
C THR A 36 -0.79 -13.27 -2.18
N GLY A 37 -0.81 -13.10 -0.85
CA GLY A 37 0.24 -13.39 0.12
C GLY A 37 1.65 -12.92 -0.29
N LYS A 38 1.71 -11.83 -1.05
CA LYS A 38 2.92 -11.10 -1.38
C LYS A 38 2.77 -9.66 -0.95
N PRO A 39 3.85 -9.00 -0.49
CA PRO A 39 3.79 -7.59 -0.18
C PRO A 39 3.58 -6.76 -1.45
N ALA A 40 2.92 -5.61 -1.32
CA ALA A 40 2.55 -4.78 -2.46
C ALA A 40 3.78 -4.30 -3.25
N TYR A 41 4.93 -4.10 -2.59
CA TYR A 41 6.18 -3.72 -3.26
C TYR A 41 6.73 -4.83 -4.20
N GLU A 42 6.27 -6.07 -4.09
CA GLU A 42 6.58 -7.15 -5.04
C GLU A 42 5.50 -7.32 -6.13
N LEU A 43 4.32 -6.74 -5.93
CA LEU A 43 3.20 -6.86 -6.86
C LEU A 43 3.27 -5.84 -8.01
N PHE A 44 3.87 -4.68 -7.77
CA PHE A 44 3.90 -3.56 -8.70
C PHE A 44 5.32 -3.21 -9.13
N ASP A 45 5.52 -2.95 -10.43
CA ASP A 45 6.82 -2.53 -10.97
C ASP A 45 7.15 -1.06 -10.64
N MET A 46 6.12 -0.26 -10.39
CA MET A 46 6.26 1.17 -10.06
C MET A 46 5.13 1.59 -9.13
N VAL A 47 5.46 2.46 -8.17
CA VAL A 47 4.49 3.09 -7.29
C VAL A 47 4.63 4.61 -7.38
N ALA A 48 3.51 5.31 -7.51
CA ALA A 48 3.44 6.76 -7.49
C ALA A 48 2.35 7.22 -6.52
N GLY A 49 2.54 8.39 -5.91
CA GLY A 49 1.48 8.99 -5.12
C GLY A 49 1.76 10.45 -4.75
N THR A 50 0.72 11.15 -4.34
CA THR A 50 0.79 12.58 -3.96
C THR A 50 0.41 12.78 -2.50
N SER A 51 1.09 13.67 -1.77
CA SER A 51 0.82 13.97 -0.36
C SER A 51 0.83 12.67 0.49
N THR A 52 -0.26 12.30 1.15
CA THR A 52 -0.38 11.04 1.87
C THR A 52 -0.11 9.81 0.98
N GLY A 53 -0.52 9.84 -0.29
CA GLY A 53 -0.19 8.81 -1.25
C GLY A 53 1.33 8.71 -1.51
N ALA A 54 2.06 9.82 -1.44
CA ALA A 54 3.53 9.82 -1.54
C ALA A 54 4.19 9.17 -0.32
N ILE A 55 3.59 9.33 0.87
CA ILE A 55 4.05 8.64 2.09
C ILE A 55 3.86 7.13 1.95
N ILE A 56 2.70 6.69 1.45
CA ILE A 56 2.44 5.27 1.17
C ILE A 56 3.42 4.74 0.11
N ALA A 57 3.58 5.46 -1.00
CA ALA A 57 4.51 5.10 -2.06
C ALA A 57 5.96 4.98 -1.54
N GLY A 58 6.38 5.92 -0.69
CA GLY A 58 7.69 5.90 -0.05
C GLY A 58 7.87 4.71 0.90
N GLY A 59 6.84 4.37 1.69
CA GLY A 59 6.86 3.19 2.56
C GLY A 59 7.03 1.89 1.76
N LEU A 60 6.27 1.74 0.68
CA LEU A 60 6.41 0.58 -0.21
C LEU A 60 7.79 0.54 -0.88
N ALA A 61 8.31 1.69 -1.32
CA ALA A 61 9.66 1.79 -1.89
C ALA A 61 10.78 1.46 -0.89
N LEU A 62 10.51 1.58 0.42
CA LEU A 62 11.39 1.15 1.51
C LEU A 62 11.17 -0.32 1.90
N HIS A 63 10.41 -1.08 1.11
CA HIS A 63 10.05 -2.48 1.35
C HIS A 63 9.26 -2.71 2.65
N LEU A 64 8.45 -1.73 3.05
CA LEU A 64 7.43 -1.96 4.08
C LEU A 64 6.19 -2.55 3.41
N SER A 65 5.59 -3.55 4.04
CA SER A 65 4.27 -4.05 3.65
C SER A 65 3.19 -2.98 3.89
N ALA A 66 2.09 -3.07 3.15
CA ALA A 66 0.93 -2.22 3.38
C ALA A 66 0.36 -2.42 4.78
N HIS A 67 0.43 -3.64 5.34
CA HIS A 67 0.07 -3.89 6.73
C HIS A 67 0.95 -3.08 7.71
N GLU A 68 2.28 -3.11 7.56
CA GLU A 68 3.19 -2.33 8.41
C GLU A 68 2.95 -0.82 8.30
N ILE A 69 2.73 -0.32 7.09
CA ILE A 69 2.43 1.11 6.86
C ILE A 69 1.11 1.49 7.55
N LEU A 70 0.08 0.64 7.47
CA LEU A 70 -1.21 0.86 8.14
C LEU A 70 -1.06 0.91 9.67
N GLU A 71 -0.35 -0.05 10.27
CA GLU A 71 -0.12 -0.09 11.72
C GLU A 71 0.72 1.11 12.20
N GLN A 72 1.85 1.37 11.55
CA GLN A 72 2.82 2.36 12.02
C GLN A 72 2.39 3.80 11.77
N ILE A 73 1.72 4.10 10.66
CA ILE A 73 1.45 5.49 10.26
C ILE A 73 0.05 5.94 10.69
N TYR A 74 -0.94 5.05 10.64
CA TYR A 74 -2.33 5.43 10.88
C TYR A 74 -2.81 5.06 12.27
N LYS A 75 -2.63 3.81 12.70
CA LYS A 75 -3.13 3.39 14.02
C LYS A 75 -2.41 4.08 15.17
N SER A 76 -1.09 4.27 15.09
CA SER A 76 -0.33 5.05 16.08
C SER A 76 -0.79 6.51 16.24
N ARG A 77 -1.54 7.05 15.26
CA ARG A 77 -2.04 8.43 15.25
C ARG A 77 -3.54 8.54 15.49
N LEU A 78 -4.25 7.42 15.68
CA LEU A 78 -5.65 7.44 16.07
C LEU A 78 -5.74 7.76 17.57
N PRO A 79 -6.66 8.67 17.98
CA PRO A 79 -6.90 8.90 19.40
C PRO A 79 -7.37 7.61 20.08
N GLY A 80 -6.61 7.10 21.06
CA GLY A 80 -6.98 5.93 21.85
C GLY A 80 -6.50 4.57 21.32
N ALA A 81 -5.55 4.54 20.38
CA ALA A 81 -4.78 3.34 20.04
C ALA A 81 -3.62 3.10 21.03
#